data_AF-A0A3C1K336-F1
#
_entry.id   AF-A0A3C1K336-F1
#
_cell.length_a   1.000
_cell.length_b   1.000
_cell.length_c   1.000
_cell.angle_alpha   90.00
_cell.angle_beta   90.00
_cell.angle_gamma   90.00
#
_symmetry.space_group_name_H-M   'P 1'
#
loop_
_entity.id
_entity.type
_entity.pdbx_description
1 polymer ?
#
loop_
_entity_poly.entity_id
_entity_poly.type
_entity_poly.pdbx_seq_one_letter_code
_entity_poly.pdbx_strand_id
1 'polypeptide(L)'
;MANTKQKSKKTTKKVSDEKQKASSKTATLSKQVGSSDEKRTYPALPYIIGLFALFIVLTFFVPETGFLGAYISKTLLGLFGAGYYYFPFLLILIAIFWKRDIAKGAIRSKIVLALTNFVFLLIVLNTLSAEDPSAYGFALYKFGQELNGAGFIGGQIGALFVNMLGELPTVLLSFLTIFITTVFMFGSTPKATIRAIIKFFREIDFGVEADEDNNNNNEEKEENLTIQPVKKVKPPAFITSDEKNPIQQRFELPDEDDTHKEKSFTQTAERDIVGLKEINREMPWDEPVSDNKQAIHTEHNRKADFHEEAKNINVPILDSSEKLLLDDLSDKAPYIFPPMSLLAQSESDGLTLSENDIQRTSQKLVDTLASFGVQTRVLSTSCGPTVTRYELQPESGVRVKSISNLADDISLHLAATSVRIESIPGKAAVGIEIPNRSVSTVRLHDLLDTNVCKENKSKLFVSLGMDVAGNAVYLDIAKMPHLLIAGATGMGKSVCINSLIISLLYRATPDEVKLILIDPKRVELSDYNGIPHLLVPVINEPKKAAGTLNWACIEMEKRY
;
A
#
# COMPACT_ATOMS: atom_id res chain seq x y z
N MET A 1 -11.49 -50.32 -62.35
CA MET A 1 -12.59 -51.30 -62.33
C MET A 1 -13.28 -51.23 -60.98
N ALA A 2 -14.60 -51.24 -61.01
CA ALA A 2 -15.50 -50.95 -59.91
C ALA A 2 -15.57 -52.06 -58.84
N ASN A 3 -16.34 -51.73 -57.80
CA ASN A 3 -17.10 -52.59 -56.89
C ASN A 3 -16.47 -52.95 -55.53
N THR A 4 -17.20 -53.03 -54.41
CA THR A 4 -18.54 -52.55 -53.98
C THR A 4 -18.77 -53.05 -52.54
N LYS A 5 -19.40 -52.20 -51.72
CA LYS A 5 -20.28 -52.43 -50.54
C LYS A 5 -19.90 -53.45 -49.43
N GLN A 6 -19.68 -52.88 -48.24
CA GLN A 6 -20.53 -52.89 -47.01
C GLN A 6 -21.24 -54.16 -46.49
N LYS A 7 -21.03 -54.34 -45.16
CA LYS A 7 -21.96 -54.68 -44.04
C LYS A 7 -22.21 -56.17 -43.69
N SER A 8 -21.76 -56.61 -42.50
CA SER A 8 -22.53 -56.76 -41.22
C SER A 8 -23.05 -58.20 -41.04
N LYS A 9 -23.03 -58.95 -39.91
CA LYS A 9 -22.76 -58.75 -38.47
C LYS A 9 -22.72 -60.14 -37.77
N LYS A 10 -22.08 -60.20 -36.59
CA LYS A 10 -22.33 -61.07 -35.39
C LYS A 10 -21.92 -62.57 -35.52
N THR A 11 -21.33 -63.25 -34.52
CA THR A 11 -21.55 -63.17 -33.07
C THR A 11 -20.44 -63.87 -32.23
N THR A 12 -20.05 -63.22 -31.12
CA THR A 12 -19.66 -63.74 -29.77
C THR A 12 -18.34 -64.47 -29.43
N LYS A 13 -17.65 -63.81 -28.47
CA LYS A 13 -16.92 -64.29 -27.26
C LYS A 13 -15.48 -64.83 -27.38
N LYS A 14 -14.52 -63.92 -27.17
CA LYS A 14 -13.37 -64.08 -26.24
C LYS A 14 -12.60 -62.76 -26.16
N VAL A 15 -12.69 -62.03 -25.04
CA VAL A 15 -11.65 -61.07 -24.61
C VAL A 15 -11.58 -61.14 -23.08
N SER A 16 -10.63 -61.94 -22.62
CA SER A 16 -9.99 -61.86 -21.31
C SER A 16 -8.51 -61.79 -21.64
N ASP A 17 -8.01 -60.56 -21.83
CA ASP A 17 -6.60 -60.14 -21.72
C ASP A 17 -6.46 -58.73 -22.31
N GLU A 18 -7.05 -57.76 -21.64
CA GLU A 18 -6.61 -56.36 -21.69
C GLU A 18 -7.18 -55.62 -20.48
N LYS A 19 -6.74 -56.04 -19.28
CA LYS A 19 -7.13 -55.39 -18.02
C LYS A 19 -5.97 -55.28 -17.04
N GLN A 20 -4.81 -54.85 -17.54
CA GLN A 20 -3.76 -54.21 -16.75
C GLN A 20 -3.08 -53.10 -17.56
N LYS A 21 -3.88 -52.21 -18.14
CA LYS A 21 -3.41 -50.90 -18.65
C LYS A 21 -4.56 -49.90 -18.73
N ALA A 22 -5.44 -49.90 -17.72
CA ALA A 22 -6.48 -48.90 -17.53
C ALA A 22 -6.99 -48.95 -16.08
N SER A 23 -6.11 -48.67 -15.11
CA SER A 23 -6.50 -48.44 -13.71
C SER A 23 -5.39 -47.68 -12.96
N SER A 24 -5.06 -46.48 -13.44
CA SER A 24 -4.32 -45.46 -12.66
C SER A 24 -4.66 -44.03 -13.09
N LYS A 25 -5.87 -43.82 -13.62
CA LYS A 25 -6.39 -42.48 -14.00
C LYS A 25 -7.74 -42.18 -13.36
N THR A 26 -7.93 -42.53 -12.09
CA THR A 26 -9.08 -42.05 -11.32
C THR A 26 -8.80 -42.09 -9.81
N ALA A 27 -7.95 -41.20 -9.29
CA ALA A 27 -7.91 -40.85 -7.86
C ALA A 27 -7.02 -39.61 -7.60
N THR A 28 -7.41 -38.45 -8.16
CA THR A 28 -7.19 -37.10 -7.60
C THR A 28 -7.82 -36.09 -8.56
N LEU A 29 -9.15 -36.06 -8.58
CA LEU A 29 -9.96 -35.00 -9.17
C LEU A 29 -10.73 -34.34 -8.02
N SER A 30 -10.00 -33.63 -7.17
CA SER A 30 -10.55 -32.62 -6.27
C SER A 30 -9.47 -31.58 -5.97
N LYS A 31 -9.83 -30.29 -6.16
CA LYS A 31 -9.01 -29.07 -6.05
C LYS A 31 -8.02 -28.77 -7.19
N GLN A 32 -8.50 -28.79 -8.42
CA GLN A 32 -8.08 -27.82 -9.45
C GLN A 32 -9.31 -27.38 -10.26
N VAL A 33 -10.16 -26.57 -9.64
CA VAL A 33 -11.15 -25.74 -10.35
C VAL A 33 -11.23 -24.40 -9.63
N GLY A 34 -10.89 -23.33 -10.34
CA GLY A 34 -11.26 -21.95 -9.99
C GLY A 34 -10.10 -21.00 -9.66
N SER A 35 -9.48 -20.41 -10.69
CA SER A 35 -9.31 -18.94 -10.79
C SER A 35 -8.61 -18.49 -12.09
N SER A 36 -8.74 -19.23 -13.19
CA SER A 36 -8.38 -18.74 -14.53
C SER A 36 -9.45 -17.81 -15.13
N ASP A 37 -9.99 -16.88 -14.33
CA ASP A 37 -11.06 -15.95 -14.76
C ASP A 37 -10.84 -14.48 -14.30
N GLU A 38 -9.72 -14.16 -13.65
CA GLU A 38 -9.41 -12.77 -13.27
C GLU A 38 -8.28 -12.20 -14.13
N LYS A 39 -8.67 -11.57 -15.25
CA LYS A 39 -8.13 -10.30 -15.81
C LYS A 39 -8.64 -10.09 -17.24
N ARG A 40 -9.96 -10.15 -17.44
CA ARG A 40 -10.59 -9.37 -18.52
C ARG A 40 -10.91 -7.99 -17.95
N THR A 41 -9.88 -7.15 -17.84
CA THR A 41 -10.12 -5.72 -17.62
C THR A 41 -10.74 -5.17 -18.90
N TYR A 42 -11.98 -4.70 -18.82
CA TYR A 42 -12.60 -3.90 -19.88
C TYR A 42 -12.24 -2.43 -19.60
N PRO A 43 -11.11 -1.91 -20.12
CA PRO A 43 -10.67 -0.54 -19.81
C PRO A 43 -11.68 0.51 -20.25
N ALA A 44 -12.52 0.20 -21.25
CA ALA A 44 -13.55 1.10 -21.79
C ALA A 44 -14.83 1.16 -20.94
N LEU A 45 -15.12 0.14 -20.13
CA LEU A 45 -16.41 0.00 -19.43
C LEU A 45 -16.76 1.17 -18.48
N PRO A 46 -15.85 1.73 -17.65
CA PRO A 46 -16.21 2.87 -16.80
C PRO A 46 -16.54 4.13 -17.58
N TYR A 47 -15.90 4.34 -18.73
CA TYR A 47 -16.20 5.49 -19.60
C TYR A 47 -17.56 5.35 -20.26
N ILE A 48 -17.94 4.13 -20.67
CA ILE A 48 -19.28 3.85 -21.21
C ILE A 48 -20.36 4.07 -20.14
N ILE A 49 -20.13 3.58 -18.92
CA ILE A 49 -21.05 3.78 -17.78
C ILE A 49 -21.17 5.28 -17.44
N GLY A 50 -20.05 6.00 -17.40
CA GLY A 50 -20.02 7.43 -17.13
C GLY A 50 -20.73 8.26 -18.21
N LEU A 51 -20.51 7.96 -19.49
CA LEU A 51 -21.19 8.60 -20.61
C LEU A 51 -22.70 8.32 -20.60
N PHE A 52 -23.10 7.09 -20.27
CA PHE A 52 -24.51 6.74 -20.12
C PHE A 52 -25.18 7.48 -18.95
N ALA A 53 -24.48 7.60 -17.81
CA ALA A 53 -24.97 8.37 -16.67
C ALA A 53 -25.09 9.86 -16.99
N LEU A 54 -24.09 10.43 -17.68
CA LEU A 54 -24.13 11.82 -18.15
C LEU A 54 -25.28 12.06 -19.13
N PHE A 55 -25.53 11.10 -20.04
CA PHE A 55 -26.66 11.16 -20.95
C PHE A 55 -28.00 11.18 -20.20
N ILE A 56 -28.16 10.35 -19.16
CA ILE A 56 -29.35 10.38 -18.29
C ILE A 56 -29.50 11.75 -17.63
N VAL A 57 -28.44 12.31 -17.05
CA VAL A 57 -28.48 13.65 -16.44
C VAL A 57 -28.89 14.71 -17.47
N LEU A 58 -28.39 14.63 -18.71
CA LEU A 58 -28.71 15.58 -19.76
C LEU A 58 -30.21 15.56 -20.13
N THR A 59 -30.88 14.41 -20.02
CA THR A 59 -32.33 14.33 -20.20
C THR A 59 -33.14 15.06 -19.11
N PHE A 60 -32.53 15.42 -17.97
CA PHE A 60 -33.23 16.18 -16.92
C PHE A 60 -33.42 17.64 -17.33
N PHE A 61 -32.46 18.19 -18.07
CA PHE A 61 -32.37 19.62 -18.38
C PHE A 61 -32.84 19.96 -19.79
N VAL A 62 -32.85 18.98 -20.69
CA VAL A 62 -33.24 19.18 -22.09
C VAL A 62 -34.59 18.50 -22.35
N PRO A 63 -35.68 19.27 -22.47
CA PRO A 63 -37.03 18.70 -22.69
C PRO A 63 -37.15 17.91 -24.00
N GLU A 64 -36.32 18.21 -24.99
CA GLU A 64 -36.33 17.59 -26.32
C GLU A 64 -35.01 16.85 -26.63
N THR A 65 -34.64 15.87 -25.81
CA THR A 65 -33.46 14.99 -26.07
C THR A 65 -33.62 14.03 -27.26
N GLY A 66 -34.57 14.30 -28.17
CA GLY A 66 -34.93 13.43 -29.28
C GLY A 66 -35.67 12.16 -28.84
N PHE A 67 -36.03 11.32 -29.82
CA PHE A 67 -36.79 10.07 -29.59
C PHE A 67 -36.13 9.14 -28.57
N LEU A 68 -34.79 9.01 -28.64
CA LEU A 68 -34.04 8.10 -27.78
C LEU A 68 -34.00 8.57 -26.32
N GLY A 69 -33.75 9.85 -26.07
CA GLY A 69 -33.73 10.40 -24.72
C GLY A 69 -35.11 10.39 -24.07
N ALA A 70 -36.16 10.75 -24.82
CA ALA A 70 -37.54 10.69 -24.35
C ALA A 70 -38.02 9.26 -24.05
N TYR A 71 -37.57 8.28 -24.84
CA TYR A 71 -37.86 6.87 -24.58
C TYR A 71 -37.17 6.40 -23.30
N ILE A 72 -35.87 6.64 -23.17
CA ILE A 72 -35.07 6.24 -22.01
C ILE A 72 -35.59 6.90 -20.72
N SER A 73 -35.88 8.20 -20.74
CA SER A 73 -36.38 8.92 -19.56
C SER A 73 -37.75 8.39 -19.14
N LYS A 74 -38.72 8.25 -20.07
CA LYS A 74 -40.06 7.70 -19.77
C LYS A 74 -40.01 6.27 -19.26
N THR A 75 -39.11 5.44 -19.78
CA THR A 75 -38.92 4.08 -19.31
C THR A 75 -38.30 4.04 -17.92
N LEU A 76 -37.25 4.82 -17.65
CA LEU A 76 -36.61 4.87 -16.34
C LEU A 76 -37.50 5.53 -15.28
N LEU A 77 -38.24 6.60 -15.61
CA LEU A 77 -39.23 7.21 -14.71
C LEU A 77 -40.35 6.21 -14.38
N GLY A 78 -40.84 5.46 -15.37
CA GLY A 78 -41.86 4.46 -15.11
C GLY A 78 -41.35 3.29 -14.25
N LEU A 79 -40.08 2.89 -14.42
CA LEU A 79 -39.50 1.80 -13.63
C LEU A 79 -39.12 2.20 -12.21
N PHE A 80 -38.57 3.40 -12.02
CA PHE A 80 -37.91 3.85 -10.78
C PHE A 80 -38.53 5.10 -10.14
N GLY A 81 -39.51 5.73 -10.79
CA GLY A 81 -40.16 6.93 -10.30
C GLY A 81 -39.17 8.04 -9.96
N ALA A 82 -39.32 8.65 -8.78
CA ALA A 82 -38.38 9.65 -8.26
C ALA A 82 -36.94 9.13 -8.09
N GLY A 83 -36.74 7.81 -7.98
CA GLY A 83 -35.41 7.18 -7.93
C GLY A 83 -34.59 7.38 -9.20
N TYR A 84 -35.25 7.76 -10.31
CA TYR A 84 -34.62 8.17 -11.56
C TYR A 84 -33.52 9.22 -11.37
N TYR A 85 -33.75 10.22 -10.51
CA TYR A 85 -32.79 11.30 -10.28
C TYR A 85 -31.53 10.84 -9.53
N TYR A 86 -31.66 9.80 -8.71
CA TYR A 86 -30.53 9.22 -7.96
C TYR A 86 -29.74 8.20 -8.77
N PHE A 87 -30.38 7.51 -9.70
CA PHE A 87 -29.77 6.46 -10.52
C PHE A 87 -28.46 6.87 -11.23
N PRO A 88 -28.36 8.02 -11.94
CA PRO A 88 -27.10 8.41 -12.59
C PRO A 88 -25.99 8.74 -11.59
N PHE A 89 -26.31 9.20 -10.37
CA PHE A 89 -25.30 9.45 -9.34
C PHE A 89 -24.59 8.16 -8.93
N LEU A 90 -25.32 7.05 -8.75
CA LEU A 90 -24.72 5.74 -8.47
C LEU A 90 -23.83 5.25 -9.62
N LEU A 91 -24.26 5.43 -10.87
CA LEU A 91 -23.47 5.06 -12.04
C LEU A 91 -22.17 5.86 -12.14
N ILE A 92 -22.22 7.17 -11.85
CA ILE A 92 -21.05 8.04 -11.80
C ILE A 92 -20.09 7.60 -10.69
N LEU A 93 -20.59 7.30 -9.49
CA LEU A 93 -19.76 6.79 -8.39
C LEU A 93 -19.03 5.49 -8.77
N ILE A 94 -19.74 4.56 -9.41
CA ILE A 94 -19.16 3.30 -9.92
C ILE A 94 -18.09 3.59 -10.99
N ALA A 95 -18.35 4.52 -11.92
CA ALA A 95 -17.42 4.88 -12.98
C ALA A 95 -16.12 5.53 -12.44
N ILE A 96 -16.24 6.47 -11.49
CA ILE A 96 -15.08 7.17 -10.89
C ILE A 96 -14.19 6.21 -10.12
N PHE A 97 -14.78 5.32 -9.31
CA PHE A 97 -14.00 4.41 -8.46
C PHE A 97 -13.60 3.09 -9.14
N TRP A 98 -13.99 2.89 -10.40
CA TRP A 98 -13.75 1.65 -11.15
C TRP A 98 -12.29 1.20 -11.17
N LYS A 99 -11.36 2.12 -11.50
CA LYS A 99 -9.92 1.81 -11.58
C LYS A 99 -9.31 1.48 -10.21
N ARG A 100 -9.74 2.20 -9.17
CA ARG A 100 -9.32 1.96 -7.78
C ARG A 100 -9.83 0.63 -7.24
N ASP A 101 -11.07 0.28 -7.57
CA ASP A 101 -11.77 -0.85 -6.97
C ASP A 101 -11.48 -2.17 -7.71
N ILE A 102 -11.11 -2.12 -9.00
CA ILE A 102 -10.51 -3.26 -9.72
C ILE A 102 -9.14 -3.63 -9.14
N ALA A 103 -8.29 -2.64 -8.86
CA ALA A 103 -6.95 -2.88 -8.31
C ALA A 103 -6.99 -3.61 -6.95
N LYS A 104 -8.10 -3.49 -6.21
CA LYS A 104 -8.34 -4.13 -4.92
C LYS A 104 -9.22 -5.39 -5.00
N GLY A 105 -9.68 -5.79 -6.19
CA GLY A 105 -10.65 -6.89 -6.37
C GLY A 105 -12.04 -6.61 -5.77
N ALA A 106 -12.35 -5.37 -5.41
CA ALA A 106 -13.56 -4.98 -4.68
C ALA A 106 -14.72 -4.53 -5.58
N ILE A 107 -14.53 -4.49 -6.92
CA ILE A 107 -15.55 -3.93 -7.82
C ILE A 107 -16.88 -4.67 -7.76
N ARG A 108 -16.85 -6.01 -7.63
CA ARG A 108 -18.07 -6.84 -7.55
C ARG A 108 -18.89 -6.51 -6.29
N SER A 109 -18.23 -6.36 -5.14
CA SER A 109 -18.92 -6.02 -3.89
C SER A 109 -19.47 -4.59 -3.92
N LYS A 110 -18.77 -3.65 -4.56
CA LYS A 110 -19.25 -2.27 -4.74
C LYS A 110 -20.50 -2.17 -5.62
N ILE A 111 -20.56 -2.93 -6.71
CA ILE A 111 -21.75 -3.00 -7.56
C ILE A 111 -22.94 -3.56 -6.76
N VAL A 112 -22.73 -4.63 -5.99
CA VAL A 112 -23.78 -5.20 -5.13
C VAL A 112 -24.24 -4.17 -4.09
N LEU A 113 -23.33 -3.47 -3.42
CA LEU A 113 -23.68 -2.42 -2.45
C LEU A 113 -24.46 -1.27 -3.09
N ALA A 114 -24.12 -0.86 -4.32
CA ALA A 114 -24.84 0.18 -5.04
C ALA A 114 -26.26 -0.26 -5.45
N LEU A 115 -26.43 -1.51 -5.88
CA LEU A 115 -27.75 -2.07 -6.15
C LEU A 115 -28.58 -2.18 -4.87
N THR A 116 -28.00 -2.65 -3.77
CA THR A 116 -28.69 -2.69 -2.47
C THR A 116 -29.11 -1.29 -2.04
N ASN A 117 -28.20 -0.32 -2.11
CA ASN A 117 -28.50 1.07 -1.78
C ASN A 117 -29.66 1.63 -2.62
N PHE A 118 -29.64 1.39 -3.93
CA PHE A 118 -30.69 1.81 -4.85
C PHE A 118 -32.05 1.20 -4.52
N VAL A 119 -32.11 -0.11 -4.27
CA VAL A 119 -33.35 -0.81 -3.92
C VAL A 119 -33.95 -0.25 -2.63
N PHE A 120 -33.14 -0.05 -1.60
CA PHE A 120 -33.63 0.52 -0.34
C PHE A 120 -34.05 1.99 -0.47
N LEU A 121 -33.43 2.76 -1.36
CA LEU A 121 -33.92 4.10 -1.69
C LEU A 121 -35.31 4.04 -2.34
N LEU A 122 -35.53 3.12 -3.29
CA LEU A 122 -36.83 2.95 -3.92
C LEU A 122 -37.91 2.53 -2.91
N ILE A 123 -37.57 1.70 -1.92
CA ILE A 123 -38.48 1.33 -0.83
C ILE A 123 -38.87 2.57 0.00
N VAL A 124 -37.90 3.42 0.37
CA VAL A 124 -38.18 4.67 1.11
C VAL A 124 -39.06 5.59 0.27
N LEU A 125 -38.74 5.76 -1.01
CA LEU A 125 -39.54 6.60 -1.91
C LEU A 125 -40.97 6.07 -2.03
N ASN A 126 -41.17 4.76 -2.05
CA ASN A 126 -42.50 4.16 -2.07
C ASN A 126 -43.29 4.50 -0.80
N THR A 127 -42.67 4.33 0.38
CA THR A 127 -43.34 4.60 1.65
C THR A 127 -43.63 6.09 1.89
N LEU A 128 -42.82 6.99 1.30
CA LEU A 128 -43.04 8.44 1.37
C LEU A 128 -43.98 8.97 0.29
N SER A 129 -44.25 8.19 -0.75
CA SER A 129 -45.13 8.62 -1.84
C SER A 129 -46.59 8.48 -1.43
N ALA A 130 -47.43 9.42 -1.87
CA ALA A 130 -48.87 9.36 -1.72
C ALA A 130 -49.50 8.43 -2.80
N GLU A 131 -48.91 7.25 -3.02
CA GLU A 131 -49.46 6.27 -3.94
C GLU A 131 -50.78 5.71 -3.37
N ASP A 132 -51.73 5.45 -4.28
CA ASP A 132 -52.97 4.78 -3.91
C ASP A 132 -52.63 3.36 -3.41
N PRO A 133 -53.00 2.96 -2.16
CA PRO A 133 -52.67 1.66 -1.59
C PRO A 133 -53.20 0.46 -2.39
N SER A 134 -54.09 0.70 -3.35
CA SER A 134 -54.67 -0.30 -4.25
C SER A 134 -53.98 -0.42 -5.61
N ALA A 135 -52.97 0.40 -5.88
CA ALA A 135 -52.25 0.39 -7.16
C ALA A 135 -51.29 -0.81 -7.26
N TYR A 136 -51.53 -1.69 -8.24
CA TYR A 136 -50.65 -2.82 -8.55
C TYR A 136 -50.33 -2.88 -10.05
N GLY A 137 -49.22 -3.52 -10.38
CA GLY A 137 -48.87 -3.81 -11.78
C GLY A 137 -48.56 -2.55 -12.59
N PHE A 138 -49.11 -2.45 -13.81
CA PHE A 138 -48.80 -1.35 -14.74
C PHE A 138 -49.25 0.03 -14.26
N ALA A 139 -50.14 0.12 -13.26
CA ALA A 139 -50.51 1.39 -12.65
C ALA A 139 -49.30 2.07 -11.98
N LEU A 140 -48.48 1.31 -11.26
CA LEU A 140 -47.24 1.80 -10.61
C LEU A 140 -46.24 2.38 -11.62
N TYR A 141 -46.23 1.84 -12.84
CA TYR A 141 -45.41 2.38 -13.92
C TYR A 141 -45.87 3.77 -14.36
N LYS A 142 -47.18 4.01 -14.44
CA LYS A 142 -47.73 5.33 -14.78
C LYS A 142 -47.53 6.34 -13.65
N PHE A 143 -47.73 5.94 -12.40
CA PHE A 143 -47.45 6.81 -11.25
C PHE A 143 -45.98 7.22 -11.19
N GLY A 144 -45.05 6.31 -11.53
CA GLY A 144 -43.64 6.62 -11.69
C GLY A 144 -43.36 7.68 -12.77
N GLN A 145 -44.09 7.64 -13.90
CA GLN A 145 -43.99 8.64 -14.97
C GLN A 145 -44.51 10.03 -14.59
N GLU A 146 -45.40 10.11 -13.61
CA GLU A 146 -45.94 11.36 -13.10
C GLU A 146 -45.17 11.89 -11.88
N LEU A 147 -44.08 11.21 -11.47
CA LEU A 147 -43.30 11.49 -10.26
C LEU A 147 -44.10 11.39 -8.95
N ASN A 148 -45.24 10.70 -8.98
CA ASN A 148 -46.11 10.50 -7.82
C ASN A 148 -45.80 9.19 -7.08
N GLY A 149 -44.60 8.63 -7.26
CA GLY A 149 -44.30 7.28 -6.84
C GLY A 149 -42.86 6.82 -7.00
N ALA A 150 -42.58 5.59 -6.55
CA ALA A 150 -41.27 4.93 -6.69
C ALA A 150 -41.14 4.09 -7.98
N GLY A 151 -42.14 4.19 -8.87
CA GLY A 151 -42.21 3.46 -10.13
C GLY A 151 -42.53 1.97 -9.94
N PHE A 152 -42.60 1.23 -11.04
CA PHE A 152 -43.00 -0.18 -11.02
C PHE A 152 -42.15 -1.05 -10.07
N ILE A 153 -40.82 -0.90 -10.10
CA ILE A 153 -39.92 -1.73 -9.30
C ILE A 153 -39.96 -1.31 -7.83
N GLY A 154 -39.92 0.00 -7.57
CA GLY A 154 -39.98 0.52 -6.22
C GLY A 154 -41.31 0.26 -5.53
N GLY A 155 -42.42 0.38 -6.26
CA GLY A 155 -43.77 0.09 -5.77
C GLY A 155 -43.95 -1.38 -5.38
N GLN A 156 -43.53 -2.30 -6.25
CA GLN A 156 -43.68 -3.74 -5.97
C GLN A 156 -42.82 -4.22 -4.79
N ILE A 157 -41.55 -3.78 -4.74
CA ILE A 157 -40.64 -4.17 -3.65
C ILE A 157 -41.01 -3.43 -2.37
N GLY A 158 -41.36 -2.14 -2.46
CA GLY A 158 -41.78 -1.32 -1.34
C GLY A 158 -43.05 -1.84 -0.67
N ALA A 159 -44.08 -2.15 -1.47
CA ALA A 159 -45.32 -2.75 -0.95
C ALA A 159 -45.06 -4.10 -0.27
N LEU A 160 -44.18 -4.95 -0.83
CA LEU A 160 -43.78 -6.21 -0.20
C LEU A 160 -43.15 -5.97 1.19
N PHE A 161 -42.21 -5.03 1.31
CA PHE A 161 -41.54 -4.72 2.57
C PHE A 161 -42.48 -4.11 3.61
N VAL A 162 -43.32 -3.16 3.19
CA VAL A 162 -44.33 -2.54 4.07
C VAL A 162 -45.34 -3.59 4.56
N ASN A 163 -45.78 -4.51 3.69
CA ASN A 163 -46.67 -5.60 4.08
C ASN A 163 -46.01 -6.60 5.05
N MET A 164 -44.69 -6.79 4.98
CA MET A 164 -43.95 -7.72 5.86
C MET A 164 -43.58 -7.11 7.21
N LEU A 165 -43.19 -5.83 7.26
CA LEU A 165 -42.57 -5.19 8.43
C LEU A 165 -43.40 -4.03 9.01
N GLY A 166 -44.41 -3.55 8.29
CA GLY A 166 -45.10 -2.29 8.57
C GLY A 166 -44.33 -1.07 8.07
N GLU A 167 -45.02 0.07 7.95
CA GLU A 167 -44.47 1.31 7.38
C GLU A 167 -43.28 1.85 8.18
N LEU A 168 -43.45 2.01 9.50
CA LEU A 168 -42.45 2.64 10.37
C LEU A 168 -41.15 1.82 10.45
N PRO A 169 -41.17 0.49 10.68
CA PRO A 169 -39.95 -0.32 10.68
C PRO A 169 -39.28 -0.39 9.30
N THR A 170 -40.05 -0.40 8.21
CA THR A 170 -39.52 -0.40 6.84
C THR A 170 -38.71 0.86 6.56
N VAL A 171 -39.20 2.03 6.94
CA VAL A 171 -38.50 3.31 6.74
C VAL A 171 -37.21 3.35 7.55
N LEU A 172 -37.26 2.99 8.84
CA LEU A 172 -36.07 3.00 9.71
C LEU A 172 -34.98 2.05 9.22
N LEU A 173 -35.36 0.81 8.87
CA LEU A 173 -34.41 -0.19 8.36
C LEU A 173 -33.80 0.25 7.03
N SER A 174 -34.62 0.88 6.17
CA SER A 174 -34.15 1.34 4.86
C SER A 174 -33.18 2.50 4.99
N PHE A 175 -33.44 3.49 5.85
CA PHE A 175 -32.48 4.57 6.11
C PHE A 175 -31.17 4.04 6.70
N LEU A 176 -31.24 3.11 7.66
CA LEU A 176 -30.05 2.47 8.24
C LEU A 176 -29.24 1.74 7.16
N THR A 177 -29.90 0.99 6.28
CA THR A 177 -29.24 0.21 5.22
C THR A 177 -28.65 1.12 4.15
N ILE A 178 -29.35 2.19 3.75
CA ILE A 178 -28.84 3.22 2.84
C ILE A 178 -27.60 3.88 3.43
N PHE A 179 -27.63 4.26 4.71
CA PHE A 179 -26.50 4.87 5.40
C PHE A 179 -25.28 3.93 5.41
N ILE A 180 -25.46 2.68 5.85
CA ILE A 180 -24.38 1.68 5.91
C ILE A 180 -23.79 1.44 4.51
N THR A 181 -24.64 1.15 3.52
CA THR A 181 -24.18 0.86 2.15
C THR A 181 -23.48 2.05 1.51
N THR A 182 -23.93 3.28 1.75
CA THR A 182 -23.28 4.52 1.28
C THR A 182 -21.88 4.65 1.87
N VAL A 183 -21.72 4.45 3.19
CA VAL A 183 -20.40 4.49 3.86
C VAL A 183 -19.45 3.46 3.26
N PHE A 184 -19.91 2.21 3.10
CA PHE A 184 -19.11 1.17 2.47
C PHE A 184 -18.84 1.45 0.99
N MET A 185 -19.70 2.18 0.28
CA MET A 185 -19.48 2.59 -1.12
C MET A 185 -18.32 3.59 -1.27
N PHE A 186 -18.14 4.53 -0.33
CA PHE A 186 -16.99 5.44 -0.32
C PHE A 186 -15.67 4.78 0.08
N GLY A 187 -15.72 3.57 0.66
CA GLY A 187 -14.53 2.82 1.07
C GLY A 187 -13.90 3.35 2.35
N SER A 188 -14.61 4.20 3.11
CA SER A 188 -14.25 4.53 4.48
C SER A 188 -14.52 3.32 5.38
N THR A 189 -13.59 3.03 6.29
CA THR A 189 -13.86 2.07 7.35
C THR A 189 -14.92 2.66 8.30
N PRO A 190 -15.81 1.84 8.90
CA PRO A 190 -16.78 2.34 9.87
C PRO A 190 -16.16 3.21 10.97
N LYS A 191 -14.92 2.90 11.39
CA LYS A 191 -14.13 3.69 12.35
C LYS A 191 -13.73 5.08 11.86
N ALA A 192 -13.51 5.26 10.55
CA ALA A 192 -13.20 6.57 9.96
C ALA A 192 -14.45 7.44 9.89
N THR A 193 -15.59 6.86 9.51
CA THR A 193 -16.87 7.57 9.41
C THR A 193 -17.42 7.97 10.78
N ILE A 194 -17.36 7.08 11.78
CA ILE A 194 -17.78 7.39 13.16
C ILE A 194 -16.95 8.55 13.72
N ARG A 195 -15.63 8.58 13.47
CA ARG A 195 -14.78 9.71 13.90
C ARG A 195 -15.12 11.02 13.18
N ALA A 196 -15.46 10.96 11.89
CA ALA A 196 -15.89 12.14 11.14
C ALA A 196 -17.23 12.69 11.65
N ILE A 197 -18.18 11.81 11.98
CA ILE A 197 -19.49 12.19 12.54
C ILE A 197 -19.32 12.79 13.94
N ILE A 198 -18.54 12.16 14.82
CA ILE A 198 -18.24 12.71 16.15
C ILE A 198 -17.58 14.07 16.05
N LYS A 199 -16.62 14.25 15.12
CA LYS A 199 -15.97 15.53 14.90
C LYS A 199 -16.97 16.59 14.41
N PHE A 200 -17.85 16.22 13.48
CA PHE A 200 -18.88 17.11 12.92
C PHE A 200 -19.91 17.54 13.98
N PHE A 201 -20.36 16.64 14.86
CA PHE A 201 -21.24 17.00 15.98
C PHE A 201 -20.54 17.90 17.01
N ARG A 202 -19.24 17.67 17.26
CA ARG A 202 -18.42 18.55 18.11
C ARG A 202 -18.21 19.94 17.51
N GLU A 203 -18.39 20.09 16.21
CA GLU A 203 -18.26 21.36 15.46
C GLU A 203 -19.60 22.10 15.34
N ILE A 204 -20.72 21.44 15.65
CA ILE A 204 -22.08 22.00 15.60
C ILE A 204 -22.59 22.44 16.98
N ASP A 205 -22.00 21.96 18.08
CA ASP A 205 -22.32 22.48 19.41
C ASP A 205 -21.79 23.92 19.58
N PHE A 206 -22.76 24.84 19.69
CA PHE A 206 -22.59 26.26 19.91
C PHE A 206 -21.86 26.57 21.22
N GLY A 207 -21.06 27.64 21.17
CA GLY A 207 -20.25 28.23 22.22
C GLY A 207 -20.74 28.07 23.67
N VAL A 208 -19.88 27.45 24.47
CA VAL A 208 -19.61 27.87 25.84
C VAL A 208 -18.09 28.06 25.92
N GLU A 209 -17.65 29.31 25.93
CA GLU A 209 -16.30 29.69 26.34
C GLU A 209 -16.22 29.70 27.88
N ALA A 210 -14.97 29.61 28.37
CA ALA A 210 -14.48 29.76 29.75
C ALA A 210 -14.57 28.48 30.62
N ASP A 211 -13.50 27.92 31.20
CA ASP A 211 -12.17 28.46 31.52
C ASP A 211 -11.10 27.37 31.55
N GLU A 212 -9.88 27.75 31.18
CA GLU A 212 -8.66 27.08 31.62
C GLU A 212 -8.50 27.30 33.13
N ASP A 213 -8.28 26.23 33.90
CA ASP A 213 -7.52 26.35 35.14
C ASP A 213 -6.66 25.11 35.38
N ASN A 214 -5.36 25.40 35.51
CA ASN A 214 -4.33 24.52 36.04
C ASN A 214 -4.69 24.10 37.48
N ASN A 215 -4.54 22.83 37.84
CA ASN A 215 -3.47 22.38 38.75
C ASN A 215 -3.49 20.87 39.02
N ASN A 216 -2.31 20.39 39.40
CA ASN A 216 -1.94 19.08 39.93
C ASN A 216 -2.92 18.47 40.94
N ASN A 217 -3.09 17.15 40.92
CA ASN A 217 -2.48 16.22 41.89
C ASN A 217 -3.03 14.80 41.78
N ASN A 218 -2.15 13.84 42.08
CA ASN A 218 -2.45 12.45 42.39
C ASN A 218 -3.42 12.34 43.58
N GLU A 219 -4.33 11.38 43.56
CA GLU A 219 -4.40 10.21 44.47
C GLU A 219 -5.78 9.51 44.42
N GLU A 220 -5.70 8.20 44.15
CA GLU A 220 -6.50 7.07 44.66
C GLU A 220 -7.93 7.26 45.19
N LYS A 221 -8.89 6.47 44.66
CA LYS A 221 -9.34 5.21 45.31
C LYS A 221 -10.40 4.43 44.51
N GLU A 222 -10.28 3.12 44.65
CA GLU A 222 -11.17 1.99 44.32
C GLU A 222 -12.66 2.26 44.69
N GLU A 223 -13.68 1.61 44.12
CA GLU A 223 -13.89 0.16 44.16
C GLU A 223 -15.10 -0.30 43.30
N ASN A 224 -15.06 -1.59 42.93
CA ASN A 224 -16.13 -2.53 42.61
C ASN A 224 -16.49 -2.92 41.15
N LEU A 225 -15.77 -3.97 40.73
CA LEU A 225 -16.27 -5.30 40.30
C LEU A 225 -17.55 -5.38 39.46
N THR A 226 -17.38 -5.85 38.21
CA THR A 226 -18.11 -7.05 37.76
C THR A 226 -17.28 -7.84 36.74
N ILE A 227 -16.75 -8.98 37.19
CA ILE A 227 -16.09 -9.99 36.34
C ILE A 227 -17.19 -10.86 35.71
N GLN A 228 -17.19 -11.03 34.39
CA GLN A 228 -17.90 -12.12 33.72
C GLN A 228 -16.90 -13.16 33.19
N PRO A 229 -17.22 -14.47 33.28
CA PRO A 229 -16.23 -15.54 33.31
C PRO A 229 -15.67 -15.92 31.94
N VAL A 230 -14.36 -16.20 31.91
CA VAL A 230 -13.65 -16.83 30.80
C VAL A 230 -14.13 -18.28 30.63
N LYS A 231 -14.60 -18.63 29.43
CA LYS A 231 -14.90 -20.01 29.04
C LYS A 231 -13.64 -20.86 29.12
N LYS A 232 -13.65 -21.88 29.98
CA LYS A 232 -12.67 -22.97 30.02
C LYS A 232 -12.65 -23.70 28.67
N VAL A 233 -11.55 -23.60 27.94
CA VAL A 233 -11.23 -24.53 26.84
C VAL A 233 -10.43 -25.68 27.46
N LYS A 234 -10.90 -26.91 27.22
CA LYS A 234 -10.28 -28.15 27.72
C LYS A 234 -8.87 -28.32 27.12
N PRO A 235 -7.86 -28.76 27.90
CA PRO A 235 -6.61 -29.22 27.33
C PRO A 235 -6.84 -30.55 26.58
N PRO A 236 -6.15 -30.80 25.45
CA PRO A 236 -6.16 -32.12 24.82
C PRO A 236 -5.51 -33.15 25.74
N ALA A 237 -6.12 -34.33 25.78
CA ALA A 237 -5.77 -35.42 26.66
C ALA A 237 -4.37 -36.00 26.35
N PHE A 238 -3.59 -36.21 27.41
CA PHE A 238 -2.46 -37.13 27.42
C PHE A 238 -2.98 -38.56 27.16
N ILE A 239 -2.37 -39.25 26.21
CA ILE A 239 -2.41 -40.71 26.12
C ILE A 239 -1.01 -41.20 26.49
N THR A 240 -0.93 -41.90 27.62
CA THR A 240 0.24 -42.69 28.03
C THR A 240 -0.09 -44.18 27.92
N SER A 241 0.81 -44.90 27.25
CA SER A 241 1.21 -46.33 27.38
C SER A 241 0.10 -47.40 27.25
N ASP A 242 0.25 -48.56 26.60
CA ASP A 242 1.36 -49.46 26.30
C ASP A 242 0.92 -50.41 25.15
N GLU A 243 1.84 -50.89 24.29
CA GLU A 243 2.06 -52.33 24.06
C GLU A 243 3.26 -52.64 23.14
N LYS A 244 3.76 -53.88 23.32
CA LYS A 244 5.11 -54.38 23.05
C LYS A 244 5.41 -54.86 21.61
N ASN A 245 6.71 -54.74 21.28
CA ASN A 245 7.61 -55.72 20.64
C ASN A 245 7.76 -55.83 19.10
N PRO A 246 8.95 -56.32 18.64
CA PRO A 246 9.73 -55.71 17.57
C PRO A 246 9.82 -56.55 16.30
N ILE A 247 10.19 -55.93 15.18
CA ILE A 247 10.75 -56.65 14.03
C ILE A 247 12.00 -55.93 13.54
N GLN A 248 13.08 -56.69 13.57
CA GLN A 248 14.40 -56.43 13.01
C GLN A 248 14.32 -56.29 11.49
N GLN A 249 15.06 -55.34 10.93
CA GLN A 249 15.75 -55.59 9.67
C GLN A 249 17.04 -54.76 9.59
N ARG A 250 18.14 -55.45 9.89
CA ARG A 250 19.49 -55.16 9.38
C ARG A 250 19.40 -54.98 7.87
N PHE A 251 20.03 -53.92 7.37
CA PHE A 251 20.60 -53.97 6.02
C PHE A 251 22.02 -53.40 6.10
N GLU A 252 22.95 -54.23 5.63
CA GLU A 252 24.39 -54.09 5.71
C GLU A 252 24.89 -53.03 4.72
N LEU A 253 25.96 -52.33 5.12
CA LEU A 253 26.80 -51.51 4.24
C LEU A 253 27.56 -52.43 3.27
N PRO A 254 27.76 -52.02 2.00
CA PRO A 254 28.90 -52.48 1.23
C PRO A 254 30.10 -51.56 1.54
N ASP A 255 31.14 -52.16 2.11
CA ASP A 255 32.51 -51.70 1.96
C ASP A 255 32.94 -51.86 0.49
N GLU A 256 33.58 -50.84 -0.08
CA GLU A 256 34.58 -51.04 -1.13
C GLU A 256 35.56 -49.85 -1.13
N ASP A 257 36.81 -50.19 -0.80
CA ASP A 257 38.05 -49.44 -1.04
C ASP A 257 38.19 -49.08 -2.53
N ASP A 258 38.70 -47.88 -2.84
CA ASP A 258 40.06 -47.74 -3.40
C ASP A 258 40.47 -46.28 -3.70
N THR A 259 41.50 -45.86 -2.95
CA THR A 259 42.75 -45.20 -3.37
C THR A 259 42.82 -44.07 -4.43
N HIS A 260 43.31 -42.93 -3.94
CA HIS A 260 44.31 -42.00 -4.52
C HIS A 260 44.20 -41.44 -5.95
N LYS A 261 44.16 -40.09 -6.04
CA LYS A 261 45.33 -39.29 -6.48
C LYS A 261 45.14 -37.78 -6.30
N GLU A 262 46.03 -37.22 -5.49
CA GLU A 262 46.38 -35.80 -5.50
C GLU A 262 46.94 -35.38 -6.86
N LYS A 263 46.66 -34.13 -7.26
CA LYS A 263 47.69 -33.24 -7.81
C LYS A 263 47.49 -31.83 -7.28
N SER A 264 48.46 -31.41 -6.49
CA SER A 264 48.77 -30.02 -6.16
C SER A 264 49.07 -29.21 -7.42
N PHE A 265 48.66 -27.95 -7.43
CA PHE A 265 49.51 -26.89 -7.97
C PHE A 265 49.33 -25.61 -7.14
N THR A 266 50.34 -25.33 -6.33
CA THR A 266 50.60 -24.04 -5.69
C THR A 266 51.64 -23.29 -6.52
N GLN A 267 51.33 -22.04 -6.90
CA GLN A 267 52.25 -20.88 -6.91
C GLN A 267 51.45 -19.65 -7.37
N THR A 268 51.14 -18.69 -6.49
CA THR A 268 51.94 -17.57 -5.95
C THR A 268 52.04 -16.36 -6.89
N ALA A 269 51.80 -15.19 -6.27
CA ALA A 269 52.23 -13.83 -6.62
C ALA A 269 51.26 -12.93 -7.40
N GLU A 270 50.65 -12.02 -6.62
CA GLU A 270 50.69 -10.55 -6.78
C GLU A 270 50.50 -9.97 -8.18
N ARG A 271 49.38 -9.24 -8.38
CA ARG A 271 49.39 -7.77 -8.53
C ARG A 271 48.00 -7.21 -8.90
N ASP A 272 47.82 -5.98 -8.43
CA ASP A 272 46.97 -4.91 -8.98
C ASP A 272 45.51 -4.76 -8.52
N ILE A 273 45.40 -3.93 -7.48
CA ILE A 273 44.43 -2.83 -7.35
C ILE A 273 44.34 -2.07 -8.69
N VAL A 274 43.16 -1.96 -9.30
CA VAL A 274 42.62 -0.78 -10.02
C VAL A 274 41.20 -1.12 -10.54
N GLY A 275 40.23 -0.24 -10.25
CA GLY A 275 39.19 0.12 -11.23
C GLY A 275 37.79 -0.47 -11.07
N LEU A 276 36.99 0.07 -10.15
CA LEU A 276 35.54 0.21 -10.39
C LEU A 276 35.35 1.37 -11.40
N LYS A 277 35.59 1.06 -12.68
CA LYS A 277 35.15 1.87 -13.82
C LYS A 277 34.23 1.02 -14.67
N GLU A 278 33.12 1.64 -15.05
CA GLU A 278 32.18 1.22 -16.11
C GLU A 278 31.24 0.05 -15.80
N ILE A 279 30.07 0.39 -15.24
CA ILE A 279 28.81 -0.19 -15.72
C ILE A 279 28.00 0.97 -16.30
N ASN A 280 28.46 1.49 -17.44
CA ASN A 280 27.63 2.21 -18.38
C ASN A 280 27.06 1.15 -19.34
N ARG A 281 25.87 0.62 -19.04
CA ARG A 281 25.09 -0.10 -20.06
C ARG A 281 24.08 0.87 -20.61
N GLU A 282 24.46 1.49 -21.72
CA GLU A 282 23.51 2.08 -22.66
C GLU A 282 22.50 0.99 -23.04
N MET A 283 21.23 1.18 -22.68
CA MET A 283 20.14 0.39 -23.25
C MET A 283 19.81 0.98 -24.62
N PRO A 284 19.88 0.19 -25.71
CA PRO A 284 19.40 0.64 -27.01
C PRO A 284 17.89 0.80 -26.96
N TRP A 285 17.42 2.03 -27.16
CA TRP A 285 16.01 2.30 -27.45
C TRP A 285 15.81 2.03 -28.95
N ASP A 286 15.33 0.84 -29.29
CA ASP A 286 14.80 0.58 -30.63
C ASP A 286 13.45 1.30 -30.78
N GLU A 287 13.42 2.34 -31.60
CA GLU A 287 12.17 2.97 -32.04
C GLU A 287 11.39 2.00 -32.95
N PRO A 288 10.09 1.76 -32.71
CA PRO A 288 9.24 1.23 -33.75
C PRO A 288 8.85 2.36 -34.71
N VAL A 289 9.46 2.36 -35.90
CA VAL A 289 8.96 3.09 -37.06
C VAL A 289 7.58 2.55 -37.42
N SER A 290 6.55 3.37 -37.25
CA SER A 290 5.25 3.14 -37.90
C SER A 290 4.77 4.44 -38.55
N ASP A 291 4.80 4.45 -39.88
CA ASP A 291 4.14 5.43 -40.73
C ASP A 291 2.64 5.48 -40.40
N ASN A 292 2.17 6.59 -39.84
CA ASN A 292 0.77 6.96 -39.97
C ASN A 292 0.58 8.49 -39.93
N LYS A 293 0.74 9.13 -41.09
CA LYS A 293 0.36 10.53 -41.34
C LYS A 293 -1.17 10.66 -41.33
N GLN A 294 -1.79 10.70 -40.14
CA GLN A 294 -3.17 11.21 -40.01
C GLN A 294 -3.61 11.65 -38.60
N ALA A 295 -2.72 11.68 -37.60
CA ALA A 295 -3.08 12.07 -36.22
C ALA A 295 -2.58 13.47 -35.77
N ILE A 296 -2.08 14.31 -36.68
CA ILE A 296 -1.40 15.57 -36.31
C ILE A 296 -2.38 16.75 -36.07
N HIS A 297 -3.67 16.62 -36.41
CA HIS A 297 -4.60 17.76 -36.34
C HIS A 297 -5.40 17.92 -35.04
N THR A 298 -5.31 17.01 -34.07
CA THR A 298 -6.17 17.05 -32.86
C THR A 298 -5.43 17.32 -31.54
N GLU A 299 -4.09 17.37 -31.56
CA GLU A 299 -3.27 17.67 -30.36
C GLU A 299 -2.99 19.16 -30.18
N HIS A 300 -3.19 19.98 -31.21
CA HIS A 300 -2.91 21.42 -31.14
C HIS A 300 -3.99 22.21 -30.35
N ASN A 301 -5.23 21.71 -30.27
CA ASN A 301 -6.30 22.40 -29.54
C ASN A 301 -6.35 22.09 -28.03
N ARG A 302 -5.87 20.93 -27.57
CA ARG A 302 -5.88 20.61 -26.13
C ARG A 302 -4.78 21.34 -25.34
N LYS A 303 -3.68 21.71 -25.99
CA LYS A 303 -2.64 22.55 -25.36
C LYS A 303 -3.10 24.00 -25.20
N ALA A 304 -4.02 24.49 -26.03
CA ALA A 304 -4.56 25.84 -25.94
C ALA A 304 -5.55 26.00 -24.77
N ASP A 305 -6.47 25.04 -24.58
CA ASP A 305 -7.48 25.11 -23.51
C ASP A 305 -6.87 24.97 -22.09
N PHE A 306 -5.84 24.14 -21.92
CA PHE A 306 -5.10 24.05 -20.64
C PHE A 306 -4.24 25.31 -20.37
N HIS A 307 -3.79 26.01 -21.42
CA HIS A 307 -3.06 27.28 -21.28
C HIS A 307 -3.99 28.45 -20.90
N GLU A 308 -5.28 28.40 -21.26
CA GLU A 308 -6.27 29.42 -20.90
C GLU A 308 -6.82 29.24 -19.48
N GLU A 309 -7.07 28.00 -19.03
CA GLU A 309 -7.46 27.75 -17.62
C GLU A 309 -6.31 27.99 -16.63
N ALA A 310 -5.05 27.77 -17.04
CA ALA A 310 -3.87 28.07 -16.22
C ALA A 310 -3.59 29.58 -16.07
N LYS A 311 -4.12 30.43 -16.96
CA LYS A 311 -4.05 31.90 -16.83
C LYS A 311 -5.04 32.48 -15.83
N ASN A 312 -6.13 31.77 -15.53
CA ASN A 312 -7.21 32.25 -14.67
C ASN A 312 -7.15 31.74 -13.23
N ILE A 313 -6.17 30.90 -12.89
CA ILE A 313 -5.82 30.66 -11.49
C ILE A 313 -4.95 31.84 -11.07
N ASN A 314 -5.60 32.91 -10.62
CA ASN A 314 -4.98 33.94 -9.82
C ASN A 314 -4.62 33.29 -8.48
N VAL A 315 -3.50 32.55 -8.46
CA VAL A 315 -2.74 32.33 -7.24
C VAL A 315 -2.60 33.74 -6.65
N PRO A 316 -2.90 33.99 -5.37
CA PRO A 316 -2.44 35.21 -4.75
C PRO A 316 -0.92 35.20 -4.91
N ILE A 317 -0.46 35.90 -5.95
CA ILE A 317 0.92 36.29 -6.15
C ILE A 317 1.30 36.83 -4.78
N LEU A 318 2.37 36.26 -4.21
CA LEU A 318 3.04 36.79 -3.02
C LEU A 318 2.80 38.29 -2.98
N ASP A 319 2.12 38.75 -1.93
CA ASP A 319 1.70 40.14 -1.83
C ASP A 319 2.88 41.02 -2.21
N SER A 320 2.61 42.15 -2.87
CA SER A 320 3.67 43.05 -3.36
C SER A 320 4.63 43.48 -2.24
N SER A 321 4.23 43.34 -0.97
CA SER A 321 5.04 43.49 0.23
C SER A 321 6.01 42.33 0.53
N GLU A 322 5.76 41.10 0.08
CA GLU A 322 6.68 39.96 0.16
C GLU A 322 7.67 39.93 -1.03
N LYS A 323 7.29 40.49 -2.18
CA LYS A 323 8.24 40.73 -3.29
C LYS A 323 9.34 41.72 -2.90
N LEU A 324 9.03 42.66 -2.00
CA LEU A 324 10.01 43.57 -1.39
C LEU A 324 11.06 42.85 -0.50
N LEU A 325 10.84 41.59 -0.10
CA LEU A 325 11.86 40.79 0.61
C LEU A 325 12.82 40.05 -0.33
N LEU A 326 12.50 39.97 -1.63
CA LEU A 326 13.29 39.24 -2.63
C LEU A 326 14.30 40.12 -3.38
N ASP A 327 14.05 41.43 -3.48
CA ASP A 327 14.95 42.37 -4.18
C ASP A 327 16.05 42.97 -3.29
N ASP A 328 16.01 42.76 -1.96
CA ASP A 328 17.00 43.29 -0.99
C ASP A 328 18.14 42.29 -0.67
N LEU A 329 18.39 41.32 -1.56
CA LEU A 329 19.45 40.31 -1.36
C LEU A 329 20.84 40.78 -1.81
N SER A 330 20.99 42.01 -2.32
CA SER A 330 22.25 42.52 -2.86
C SER A 330 23.30 42.92 -1.83
N ASP A 331 22.99 42.88 -0.53
CA ASP A 331 23.93 43.18 0.57
C ASP A 331 23.84 42.17 1.73
N LYS A 332 23.64 40.87 1.43
CA LYS A 332 23.60 39.86 2.49
C LYS A 332 25.01 39.43 2.91
N ALA A 333 25.28 39.60 4.21
CA ALA A 333 26.44 39.02 4.87
C ALA A 333 26.59 37.53 4.51
N PRO A 334 27.83 37.03 4.34
CA PRO A 334 28.06 35.65 3.93
C PRO A 334 27.39 34.69 4.92
N TYR A 335 26.71 33.66 4.40
CA TYR A 335 26.10 32.65 5.23
C TYR A 335 27.16 31.94 6.07
N ILE A 336 27.02 32.05 7.39
CA ILE A 336 27.91 31.37 8.34
C ILE A 336 27.31 30.01 8.62
N PHE A 337 28.03 28.95 8.23
CA PHE A 337 27.62 27.59 8.54
C PHE A 337 27.54 27.36 10.06
N PRO A 338 26.52 26.61 10.52
CA PRO A 338 26.40 26.28 11.94
C PRO A 338 27.62 25.48 12.41
N PRO A 339 28.15 25.76 13.62
CA PRO A 339 29.27 25.00 14.15
C PRO A 339 28.82 23.59 14.57
N MET A 340 29.70 22.59 14.37
CA MET A 340 29.45 21.18 14.72
C MET A 340 29.09 20.98 16.21
N SER A 341 29.49 21.92 17.09
CA SER A 341 29.16 21.91 18.52
C SER A 341 27.67 22.01 18.83
N LEU A 342 26.82 22.41 17.86
CA LEU A 342 25.36 22.38 18.02
C LEU A 342 24.79 20.96 17.90
N LEU A 343 25.56 20.01 17.37
CA LEU A 343 25.15 18.61 17.25
C LEU A 343 25.74 17.80 18.40
N ALA A 344 24.92 16.97 19.03
CA ALA A 344 25.38 16.04 20.05
C ALA A 344 26.30 14.98 19.42
N GLN A 345 27.52 14.87 19.95
CA GLN A 345 28.49 13.84 19.61
C GLN A 345 28.10 12.51 20.29
N SER A 346 28.48 11.38 19.71
CA SER A 346 28.40 10.10 20.43
C SER A 346 29.31 10.12 21.65
N GLU A 347 28.81 9.60 22.77
CA GLU A 347 29.65 9.27 23.91
C GLU A 347 30.60 8.16 23.44
N SER A 348 31.92 8.42 23.50
CA SER A 348 32.96 7.59 22.89
C SER A 348 33.14 6.22 23.53
N ASP A 349 32.31 5.82 24.49
CA ASP A 349 32.49 4.63 25.28
C ASP A 349 31.21 3.78 25.34
N GLY A 350 31.30 2.52 24.90
CA GLY A 350 30.70 1.45 25.70
C GLY A 350 29.84 0.37 25.04
N LEU A 351 29.59 0.35 23.72
CA LEU A 351 28.66 -0.65 23.14
C LEU A 351 29.21 -1.46 21.96
N THR A 352 30.53 -1.68 21.90
CA THR A 352 31.01 -2.87 21.18
C THR A 352 30.55 -4.09 21.96
N LEU A 353 29.53 -4.78 21.45
CA LEU A 353 29.20 -6.15 21.88
C LEU A 353 30.52 -6.92 22.02
N SER A 354 30.75 -7.51 23.19
CA SER A 354 31.97 -8.30 23.42
C SER A 354 32.03 -9.38 22.34
N GLU A 355 33.19 -9.58 21.72
CA GLU A 355 33.38 -10.64 20.71
C GLU A 355 32.92 -12.01 21.25
N ASN A 356 33.06 -12.22 22.56
CA ASN A 356 32.57 -13.41 23.26
C ASN A 356 31.04 -13.56 23.18
N ASP A 357 30.27 -12.48 23.29
CA ASP A 357 28.81 -12.52 23.21
C ASP A 357 28.34 -12.79 21.78
N ILE A 358 29.05 -12.24 20.79
CA ILE A 358 28.79 -12.51 19.38
C ILE A 358 29.05 -13.99 19.07
N GLN A 359 30.17 -14.54 19.52
CA GLN A 359 30.49 -15.96 19.33
C GLN A 359 29.49 -16.88 20.03
N ARG A 360 29.09 -16.57 21.28
CA ARG A 360 28.08 -17.34 22.02
C ARG A 360 26.73 -17.35 21.31
N THR A 361 26.29 -16.19 20.81
CA THR A 361 25.03 -16.05 20.08
C THR A 361 25.10 -16.80 18.75
N SER A 362 26.24 -16.71 18.07
CA SER A 362 26.49 -17.44 16.82
C SER A 362 26.42 -18.95 17.00
N GLN A 363 27.04 -19.49 18.06
CA GLN A 363 26.99 -20.92 18.36
C GLN A 363 25.55 -21.34 18.70
N LYS A 364 24.87 -20.56 19.55
CA LYS A 364 23.47 -20.81 19.91
C LYS A 364 22.55 -20.82 18.69
N LEU A 365 22.80 -19.95 17.71
CA LEU A 365 22.05 -19.89 16.46
C LEU A 365 22.24 -21.17 15.62
N VAL A 366 23.48 -21.65 15.49
CA VAL A 366 23.79 -22.92 14.80
C VAL A 366 23.11 -24.09 15.50
N ASP A 367 23.24 -24.19 16.83
CA ASP A 367 22.64 -25.27 17.62
C ASP A 367 21.10 -25.26 17.52
N THR A 368 20.50 -24.07 17.53
CA THR A 368 19.06 -23.89 17.37
C THR A 368 18.61 -24.38 16.00
N LEU A 369 19.27 -23.96 14.92
CA LEU A 369 18.94 -24.40 13.56
C LEU A 369 19.12 -25.93 13.40
N ALA A 370 20.17 -26.49 13.99
CA ALA A 370 20.40 -27.93 13.99
C ALA A 370 19.26 -28.70 14.68
N SER A 371 18.70 -28.18 15.77
CA SER A 371 17.55 -28.79 16.46
C SER A 371 16.28 -28.85 15.61
N PHE A 372 16.13 -27.96 14.62
CA PHE A 372 15.05 -27.96 13.63
C PHE A 372 15.39 -28.73 12.34
N GLY A 373 16.52 -29.46 12.33
CA GLY A 373 16.97 -30.25 11.18
C GLY A 373 17.59 -29.41 10.06
N VAL A 374 18.05 -28.19 10.36
CA VAL A 374 18.73 -27.30 9.43
C VAL A 374 20.20 -27.16 9.82
N GLN A 375 21.07 -27.89 9.13
CA GLN A 375 22.52 -27.75 9.34
C GLN A 375 23.05 -26.50 8.64
N THR A 376 23.82 -25.70 9.38
CA THR A 376 24.39 -24.44 8.89
C THR A 376 25.80 -24.22 9.43
N ARG A 377 26.61 -23.45 8.69
CA ARG A 377 27.95 -23.02 9.09
C ARG A 377 28.04 -21.49 9.10
N VAL A 378 28.62 -20.93 10.14
CA VAL A 378 28.86 -19.48 10.23
C VAL A 378 30.04 -19.11 9.31
N LEU A 379 29.83 -18.12 8.44
CA LEU A 379 30.86 -17.58 7.54
C LEU A 379 31.47 -16.31 8.12
N SER A 380 30.63 -15.35 8.48
CA SER A 380 31.06 -14.07 9.02
C SER A 380 29.96 -13.46 9.90
N THR A 381 30.35 -12.51 10.74
CA THR A 381 29.43 -11.74 11.57
C THR A 381 29.75 -10.27 11.43
N SER A 382 28.73 -9.45 11.21
CA SER A 382 28.84 -7.99 11.13
C SER A 382 27.96 -7.38 12.21
N CYS A 383 28.56 -6.64 13.13
CA CYS A 383 27.86 -5.96 14.20
C CYS A 383 27.53 -4.53 13.78
N GLY A 384 26.24 -4.20 13.70
CA GLY A 384 25.75 -2.85 13.49
C GLY A 384 25.30 -2.19 14.78
N PRO A 385 24.82 -0.93 14.73
CA PRO A 385 24.38 -0.19 15.91
C PRO A 385 23.16 -0.79 16.61
N THR A 386 22.20 -1.32 15.83
CA THR A 386 20.91 -1.82 16.34
C THR A 386 20.75 -3.33 16.23
N VAL A 387 21.38 -3.93 15.22
CA VAL A 387 21.29 -5.36 14.91
C VAL A 387 22.67 -5.91 14.58
N THR A 388 22.86 -7.20 14.84
CA THR A 388 24.01 -7.97 14.39
C THR A 388 23.56 -8.92 13.29
N ARG A 389 24.22 -8.89 12.14
CA ARG A 389 23.99 -9.80 11.02
C ARG A 389 24.96 -10.98 11.10
N TYR A 390 24.42 -12.17 11.21
CA TYR A 390 25.15 -13.44 11.14
C TYR A 390 24.99 -14.02 9.73
N GLU A 391 26.09 -14.14 8.99
CA GLU A 391 26.09 -14.79 7.67
C GLU A 391 26.27 -16.30 7.85
N LEU A 392 25.25 -17.07 7.49
CA LEU A 392 25.25 -18.54 7.60
C LEU A 392 25.20 -19.18 6.22
N GLN A 393 26.02 -20.19 5.99
CA GLN A 393 25.95 -21.08 4.85
C GLN A 393 25.14 -22.32 5.23
N PRO A 394 23.95 -22.54 4.62
CA PRO A 394 23.22 -23.78 4.82
C PRO A 394 23.84 -24.95 4.06
N GLU A 395 23.64 -26.17 4.54
CA GLU A 395 24.06 -27.38 3.82
C GLU A 395 23.32 -27.56 2.49
N SER A 396 23.93 -28.35 1.60
CA SER A 396 23.35 -28.67 0.29
C SER A 396 21.97 -29.30 0.44
N GLY A 397 21.00 -28.80 -0.35
CA GLY A 397 19.61 -29.29 -0.33
C GLY A 397 18.68 -28.56 0.66
N VAL A 398 19.20 -27.73 1.57
CA VAL A 398 18.38 -26.91 2.45
C VAL A 398 17.78 -25.73 1.67
N ARG A 399 16.45 -25.62 1.67
CA ARG A 399 15.74 -24.51 1.03
C ARG A 399 15.78 -23.28 1.93
N VAL A 400 16.14 -22.11 1.37
CA VAL A 400 16.11 -20.82 2.08
C VAL A 400 14.74 -20.56 2.73
N LYS A 401 13.65 -20.94 2.06
CA LYS A 401 12.29 -20.81 2.59
C LYS A 401 12.05 -21.60 3.89
N SER A 402 12.72 -22.74 4.05
CA SER A 402 12.63 -23.51 5.30
C SER A 402 13.22 -22.73 6.46
N ILE A 403 14.34 -22.04 6.24
CA ILE A 403 15.02 -21.21 7.25
C ILE A 403 14.17 -19.96 7.55
N SER A 404 13.64 -19.29 6.54
CA SER A 404 12.79 -18.11 6.74
C SER A 404 11.52 -18.41 7.53
N ASN A 405 10.97 -19.63 7.41
CA ASN A 405 9.78 -20.05 8.14
C ASN A 405 10.05 -20.30 9.63
N LEU A 406 11.31 -20.49 10.03
CA LEU A 406 11.72 -20.70 11.43
C LEU A 406 12.01 -19.38 12.16
N ALA A 407 11.74 -18.22 11.55
CA ALA A 407 12.08 -16.92 12.13
C ALA A 407 11.49 -16.71 13.54
N ASP A 408 10.23 -17.09 13.74
CA ASP A 408 9.55 -16.98 15.04
C ASP A 408 10.16 -17.92 16.07
N ASP A 409 10.46 -19.17 15.68
CA ASP A 409 11.08 -20.17 16.56
C ASP A 409 12.52 -19.77 16.95
N ILE A 410 13.29 -19.25 15.99
CA ILE A 410 14.65 -18.73 16.23
C ILE A 410 14.57 -17.54 17.19
N SER A 411 13.61 -16.63 17.01
CA SER A 411 13.44 -15.48 17.90
C SER A 411 13.15 -15.91 19.34
N LEU A 412 12.31 -16.94 19.51
CA LEU A 412 11.97 -17.50 20.81
C LEU A 412 13.18 -18.13 21.50
N HIS A 413 13.93 -18.99 20.79
CA HIS A 413 15.11 -19.66 21.34
C HIS A 413 16.24 -18.69 21.69
N LEU A 414 16.40 -17.62 20.91
CA LEU A 414 17.40 -16.60 21.15
C LEU A 414 16.96 -15.52 22.15
N ALA A 415 15.70 -15.55 22.61
CA ALA A 415 15.09 -14.51 23.42
C ALA A 415 15.20 -13.12 22.76
N ALA A 416 15.05 -13.08 21.44
CA ALA A 416 15.06 -11.86 20.63
C ALA A 416 13.63 -11.39 20.36
N THR A 417 13.42 -10.08 20.26
CA THR A 417 12.09 -9.50 19.97
C THR A 417 11.57 -9.92 18.60
N SER A 418 12.45 -9.97 17.60
CA SER A 418 12.17 -10.47 16.26
C SER A 418 13.50 -10.76 15.56
N VAL A 419 13.47 -11.60 14.52
CA VAL A 419 14.65 -11.92 13.70
C VAL A 419 14.30 -11.71 12.24
N ARG A 420 15.20 -11.07 11.49
CA ARG A 420 15.04 -10.87 10.04
C ARG A 420 15.99 -11.80 9.29
N ILE A 421 15.45 -12.53 8.31
CA ILE A 421 16.19 -13.55 7.56
C ILE A 421 16.15 -13.19 6.08
N GLU A 422 17.31 -13.02 5.45
CA GLU A 422 17.41 -12.62 4.05
C GLU A 422 18.54 -13.38 3.32
N SER A 423 18.32 -13.73 2.05
CA SER A 423 19.40 -14.30 1.23
C SER A 423 20.39 -13.21 0.83
N ILE A 424 21.70 -13.48 0.94
CA ILE A 424 22.73 -12.50 0.58
C ILE A 424 23.00 -12.58 -0.93
N PRO A 425 22.75 -11.51 -1.70
CA PRO A 425 23.03 -11.51 -3.13
C PRO A 425 24.50 -11.78 -3.42
N GLY A 426 24.79 -12.67 -4.38
CA GLY A 426 26.15 -12.99 -4.79
C GLY A 426 26.91 -13.93 -3.85
N LYS A 427 26.32 -14.38 -2.74
CA LYS A 427 26.89 -15.39 -1.84
C LYS A 427 25.92 -16.57 -1.65
N ALA A 428 26.44 -17.78 -1.50
CA ALA A 428 25.64 -18.96 -1.12
C ALA A 428 25.34 -18.95 0.40
N ALA A 429 24.81 -17.84 0.91
CA ALA A 429 24.65 -17.59 2.34
C ALA A 429 23.31 -16.89 2.64
N VAL A 430 22.83 -17.11 3.85
CA VAL A 430 21.65 -16.49 4.45
C VAL A 430 22.11 -15.58 5.58
N GLY A 431 21.71 -14.32 5.54
CA GLY A 431 21.92 -13.36 6.62
C GLY A 431 20.77 -13.44 7.62
N ILE A 432 21.11 -13.69 8.88
CA ILE A 432 20.18 -13.65 10.01
C ILE A 432 20.52 -12.44 10.86
N GLU A 433 19.61 -11.47 10.92
CA GLU A 433 19.75 -10.22 11.66
C GLU A 433 19.03 -10.35 13.01
N ILE A 434 19.80 -10.24 14.09
CA ILE A 434 19.32 -10.35 15.46
C ILE A 434 19.51 -9.00 16.16
N PRO A 435 18.48 -8.45 16.82
CA PRO A 435 18.60 -7.23 17.61
C PRO A 435 19.70 -7.34 18.67
N ASN A 436 20.49 -6.28 18.80
CA ASN A 436 21.50 -6.19 19.85
C ASN A 436 20.82 -6.05 21.22
N ARG A 437 21.43 -6.60 22.27
CA ARG A 437 20.97 -6.40 23.66
C ARG A 437 21.02 -4.93 24.07
N SER A 438 22.03 -4.23 23.56
CA SER A 438 22.25 -2.81 23.76
C SER A 438 22.34 -2.15 22.38
N VAL A 439 21.42 -1.22 22.13
CA VAL A 439 21.38 -0.48 20.86
C VAL A 439 22.17 0.82 21.01
N SER A 440 23.03 1.12 20.04
CA SER A 440 23.74 2.40 19.97
C SER A 440 22.97 3.40 19.13
N THR A 441 22.89 4.64 19.60
CA THR A 441 22.23 5.73 18.86
C THR A 441 23.19 6.30 17.84
N VAL A 442 22.80 6.25 16.56
CA VAL A 442 23.54 6.91 15.49
C VAL A 442 23.28 8.42 15.55
N ARG A 443 24.33 9.21 15.84
CA ARG A 443 24.23 10.67 15.91
C ARG A 443 24.57 11.31 14.57
N LEU A 444 23.86 12.38 14.22
CA LEU A 444 24.11 13.12 12.97
C LEU A 444 25.50 13.76 12.94
N HIS A 445 26.01 14.20 14.10
CA HIS A 445 27.36 14.72 14.26
C HIS A 445 28.39 13.79 13.61
N ASP A 446 28.36 12.51 13.98
CA ASP A 446 29.37 11.53 13.58
C ASP A 446 29.32 11.21 12.09
N LEU A 447 28.13 11.30 11.48
CA LEU A 447 27.96 11.14 10.03
C LEU A 447 28.53 12.33 9.27
N LEU A 448 28.25 13.55 9.73
CA LEU A 448 28.76 14.77 9.09
C LEU A 448 30.27 14.96 9.29
N ASP A 449 30.82 14.44 10.38
CA ASP A 449 32.25 14.57 10.71
C ASP A 449 33.17 13.65 9.87
N THR A 450 32.60 12.73 9.08
CA THR A 450 33.39 11.83 8.21
C THR A 450 34.03 12.53 7.01
N ASN A 451 35.18 12.02 6.56
CA ASN A 451 35.84 12.49 5.33
C ASN A 451 34.95 12.30 4.09
N VAL A 452 34.18 11.21 4.03
CA VAL A 452 33.24 10.94 2.93
C VAL A 452 32.22 12.06 2.79
N CYS A 453 31.70 12.58 3.91
CA CYS A 453 30.81 13.72 3.89
C CYS A 453 31.58 15.00 3.52
N LYS A 454 32.64 15.35 4.26
CA LYS A 454 33.39 16.60 4.12
C LYS A 454 33.96 16.84 2.71
N GLU A 455 34.48 15.80 2.06
CA GLU A 455 35.13 15.90 0.75
C GLU A 455 34.13 15.88 -0.43
N ASN A 456 32.88 15.52 -0.19
CA ASN A 456 31.89 15.43 -1.27
C ASN A 456 31.50 16.83 -1.76
N LYS A 457 31.57 17.03 -3.08
CA LYS A 457 31.28 18.32 -3.74
C LYS A 457 29.78 18.60 -3.94
N SER A 458 28.93 17.57 -3.91
CA SER A 458 27.49 17.77 -4.10
C SER A 458 26.89 18.50 -2.90
N LYS A 459 26.15 19.57 -3.20
CA LYS A 459 25.40 20.39 -2.23
C LYS A 459 24.10 19.73 -1.78
N LEU A 460 23.65 18.72 -2.52
CA LEU A 460 22.50 17.88 -2.19
C LEU A 460 22.91 16.51 -1.62
N PHE A 461 24.16 16.39 -1.17
CA PHE A 461 24.67 15.24 -0.45
C PHE A 461 24.28 15.33 1.02
N VAL A 462 23.54 14.33 1.51
CA VAL A 462 22.96 14.33 2.86
C VAL A 462 23.12 12.98 3.55
N SER A 463 23.15 13.01 4.88
CA SER A 463 23.37 11.83 5.72
C SER A 463 22.06 11.07 5.96
N LEU A 464 22.06 9.75 5.71
CA LEU A 464 20.91 8.89 5.97
C LEU A 464 21.00 8.19 7.33
N GLY A 465 22.17 7.64 7.65
CA GLY A 465 22.36 6.81 8.84
C GLY A 465 23.57 5.89 8.72
N MET A 466 23.49 4.73 9.37
CA MET A 466 24.48 3.65 9.25
C MET A 466 23.81 2.37 8.74
N ASP A 467 24.57 1.56 8.02
CA ASP A 467 24.14 0.21 7.63
C ASP A 467 24.27 -0.78 8.80
N VAL A 468 23.86 -2.03 8.54
CA VAL A 468 23.93 -3.12 9.52
C VAL A 468 25.36 -3.56 9.88
N ALA A 469 26.37 -3.08 9.15
CA ALA A 469 27.78 -3.31 9.42
C ALA A 469 28.44 -2.11 10.12
N GLY A 470 27.67 -1.06 10.41
CA GLY A 470 28.14 0.16 11.07
C GLY A 470 28.78 1.18 10.12
N ASN A 471 28.73 0.98 8.81
CA ASN A 471 29.26 1.95 7.86
C ASN A 471 28.26 3.08 7.67
N ALA A 472 28.76 4.32 7.64
CA ALA A 472 27.93 5.48 7.36
C ALA A 472 27.39 5.46 5.92
N VAL A 473 26.09 5.72 5.78
CA VAL A 473 25.35 5.73 4.52
C VAL A 473 24.86 7.14 4.23
N TYR A 474 25.11 7.58 3.00
CA TYR A 474 24.74 8.90 2.50
C TYR A 474 23.91 8.76 1.23
N LEU A 475 23.21 9.84 0.88
CA LEU A 475 22.43 9.93 -0.34
C LEU A 475 22.73 11.26 -1.05
N ASP A 476 22.72 11.23 -2.37
CA ASP A 476 22.91 12.41 -3.22
C ASP A 476 21.63 12.67 -4.00
N ILE A 477 20.81 13.64 -3.54
CA ILE A 477 19.50 13.90 -4.14
C ILE A 477 19.66 14.34 -5.60
N ALA A 478 20.79 14.92 -6.00
CA ALA A 478 21.03 15.27 -7.41
C ALA A 478 21.09 14.04 -8.34
N LYS A 479 21.65 12.92 -7.86
CA LYS A 479 21.79 11.67 -8.64
C LYS A 479 20.53 10.81 -8.59
N MET A 480 19.74 10.95 -7.54
CA MET A 480 18.43 10.33 -7.35
C MET A 480 17.40 11.45 -7.17
N PRO A 481 16.95 12.09 -8.27
CA PRO A 481 16.35 13.43 -8.27
C PRO A 481 15.10 13.57 -7.40
N HIS A 482 14.45 12.45 -7.07
CA HIS A 482 13.28 12.42 -6.21
C HIS A 482 13.39 11.24 -5.22
N LEU A 483 13.00 11.50 -3.97
CA LEU A 483 13.01 10.53 -2.87
C LEU A 483 11.62 10.41 -2.26
N LEU A 484 11.14 9.18 -2.09
CA LEU A 484 9.92 8.86 -1.35
C LEU A 484 10.28 8.29 0.03
N ILE A 485 9.81 8.95 1.09
CA ILE A 485 9.99 8.49 2.48
C ILE A 485 8.63 8.08 3.06
N ALA A 486 8.51 6.83 3.49
CA ALA A 486 7.29 6.28 4.09
C ALA A 486 7.59 5.57 5.41
N GLY A 487 6.66 5.66 6.37
CA GLY A 487 6.75 5.01 7.67
C GLY A 487 5.55 5.35 8.55
N ALA A 488 5.17 4.44 9.45
CA ALA A 488 4.12 4.69 10.43
C ALA A 488 4.61 5.69 11.50
N THR A 489 3.68 6.28 12.26
CA THR A 489 4.02 7.15 13.39
C THR A 489 4.94 6.42 14.36
N GLY A 490 6.01 7.09 14.81
CA GLY A 490 7.00 6.52 15.72
C GLY A 490 8.13 5.72 15.05
N MET A 491 8.08 5.47 13.73
CA MET A 491 9.16 4.75 13.01
C MET A 491 10.35 5.65 12.61
N GLY A 492 10.43 6.88 13.12
CA GLY A 492 11.56 7.78 12.85
C GLY A 492 11.50 8.57 11.55
N LYS A 493 10.35 8.60 10.84
CA LYS A 493 10.18 9.35 9.59
C LYS A 493 10.56 10.83 9.74
N SER A 494 10.05 11.48 10.78
CA SER A 494 10.28 12.91 11.01
C SER A 494 11.74 13.21 11.39
N VAL A 495 12.34 12.34 12.20
CA VAL A 495 13.78 12.40 12.53
C VAL A 495 14.63 12.28 11.27
N CYS A 496 14.29 11.36 10.37
CA CYS A 496 14.97 11.21 9.08
C CYS A 496 14.82 12.48 8.22
N ILE A 497 13.62 13.05 8.10
CA ILE A 497 13.45 14.31 7.34
C ILE A 497 14.30 15.43 7.93
N ASN A 498 14.33 15.56 9.26
CA ASN A 498 15.17 16.55 9.93
C ASN A 498 16.66 16.31 9.70
N SER A 499 17.14 15.06 9.70
CA SER A 499 18.54 14.77 9.42
C SER A 499 18.93 15.16 7.99
N LEU A 500 18.03 14.99 7.02
CA LEU A 500 18.26 15.42 5.63
C LEU A 500 18.33 16.95 5.53
N ILE A 501 17.37 17.67 6.12
CA ILE A 501 17.34 19.13 6.07
C ILE A 501 18.58 19.71 6.75
N ILE A 502 18.90 19.26 7.97
CA ILE A 502 20.07 19.72 8.71
C ILE A 502 21.36 19.42 7.93
N SER A 503 21.46 18.25 7.29
CA SER A 503 22.62 17.95 6.43
C SER A 503 22.80 18.99 5.31
N LEU A 504 21.71 19.50 4.73
CA LEU A 504 21.78 20.57 3.72
C LEU A 504 22.24 21.89 4.34
N LEU A 505 21.73 22.26 5.52
CA LEU A 505 22.10 23.52 6.19
C LEU A 505 23.58 23.58 6.58
N TYR A 506 24.20 22.44 6.89
CA TYR A 506 25.64 22.36 7.18
C TYR A 506 26.53 22.39 5.93
N ARG A 507 25.97 22.31 4.72
CA ARG A 507 26.74 22.05 3.49
C ARG A 507 26.46 23.00 2.33
N ALA A 508 25.28 23.61 2.31
CA ALA A 508 24.83 24.50 1.26
C ALA A 508 24.49 25.88 1.82
N THR A 509 24.91 26.92 1.10
CA THR A 509 24.45 28.28 1.35
C THR A 509 23.04 28.48 0.76
N PRO A 510 22.30 29.52 1.19
CA PRO A 510 20.98 29.85 0.63
C PRO A 510 20.96 30.13 -0.87
N ASP A 511 22.10 30.50 -1.46
CA ASP A 511 22.23 30.77 -2.89
C ASP A 511 22.49 29.49 -3.70
N GLU A 512 23.05 28.46 -3.03
CA GLU A 512 23.30 27.15 -3.62
C GLU A 512 22.06 26.25 -3.54
N VAL A 513 21.32 26.29 -2.42
CA VAL A 513 20.13 25.46 -2.20
C VAL A 513 19.02 26.29 -1.58
N LYS A 514 17.85 26.24 -2.25
CA LYS A 514 16.60 26.81 -1.79
C LYS A 514 15.60 25.72 -1.47
N LEU A 515 14.82 25.91 -0.40
CA LEU A 515 13.87 24.94 0.13
C LEU A 515 12.44 25.47 0.06
N ILE A 516 11.52 24.57 -0.26
CA ILE A 516 10.08 24.74 -0.10
C ILE A 516 9.62 23.62 0.80
N LEU A 517 9.12 23.96 1.99
CA LEU A 517 8.66 23.00 2.98
C LEU A 517 7.13 23.06 3.07
N ILE A 518 6.49 21.90 2.97
CA ILE A 518 5.03 21.76 3.04
C ILE A 518 4.71 20.82 4.21
N ASP A 519 4.07 21.35 5.25
CA ASP A 519 3.65 20.60 6.44
C ASP A 519 2.14 20.78 6.70
N PRO A 520 1.28 19.95 6.09
CA PRO A 520 -0.17 20.07 6.26
C PRO A 520 -0.64 19.77 7.69
N LYS A 521 0.22 19.20 8.55
CA LYS A 521 -0.11 18.88 9.94
C LYS A 521 0.40 19.90 10.95
N ARG A 522 1.34 20.76 10.55
CA ARG A 522 2.01 21.77 11.40
C ARG A 522 2.79 21.18 12.59
N VAL A 523 3.25 19.95 12.47
CA VAL A 523 3.88 19.21 13.60
C VAL A 523 5.40 19.16 13.47
N GLU A 524 5.93 19.10 12.24
CA GLU A 524 7.29 18.61 12.02
C GLU A 524 8.21 19.66 11.45
N LEU A 525 7.71 20.54 10.56
CA LEU A 525 8.57 21.46 9.80
C LEU A 525 8.40 22.92 10.17
N SER A 526 7.44 23.27 11.03
CA SER A 526 7.15 24.65 11.43
C SER A 526 8.37 25.36 12.05
N ASP A 527 9.26 24.62 12.70
CA ASP A 527 10.47 25.14 13.37
C ASP A 527 11.51 25.68 12.39
N TYR A 528 11.42 25.33 11.10
CA TYR A 528 12.32 25.85 10.07
C TYR A 528 11.93 27.24 9.58
N ASN A 529 10.80 27.81 10.01
CA ASN A 529 10.43 29.17 9.61
C ASN A 529 11.52 30.19 10.00
N GLY A 530 11.89 31.04 9.05
CA GLY A 530 12.90 32.09 9.24
C GLY A 530 14.33 31.70 8.81
N ILE A 531 14.59 30.44 8.44
CA ILE A 531 15.90 30.10 7.86
C ILE A 531 16.07 30.75 6.47
N PRO A 532 17.27 31.20 6.09
CA PRO A 532 17.49 31.93 4.83
C PRO A 532 17.35 31.07 3.58
N HIS A 533 17.37 29.73 3.72
CA HIS A 533 17.18 28.77 2.63
C HIS A 533 15.73 28.67 2.16
N LEU A 534 14.75 29.05 2.98
CA LEU A 534 13.34 28.98 2.59
C LEU A 534 13.01 30.03 1.53
N LEU A 535 12.36 29.61 0.45
CA LEU A 535 11.79 30.53 -0.54
C LEU A 535 10.51 31.19 -0.05
N VAL A 536 9.73 30.44 0.72
CA VAL A 536 8.47 30.85 1.31
C VAL A 536 8.37 30.27 2.73
N PRO A 537 7.62 30.90 3.64
CA PRO A 537 7.29 30.30 4.92
C PRO A 537 6.69 28.90 4.75
N VAL A 538 6.85 28.06 5.77
CA VAL A 538 6.37 26.67 5.75
C VAL A 538 4.89 26.63 5.43
N ILE A 539 4.54 25.90 4.37
CA ILE A 539 3.20 25.90 3.81
C ILE A 539 2.35 24.86 4.52
N ASN A 540 1.28 25.32 5.16
CA ASN A 540 0.38 24.47 5.92
C ASN A 540 -0.96 24.21 5.20
N GLU A 541 -1.32 25.08 4.26
CA GLU A 541 -2.60 25.02 3.55
C GLU A 541 -2.49 24.21 2.24
N PRO A 542 -3.33 23.19 2.01
CA PRO A 542 -3.27 22.37 0.79
C PRO A 542 -3.42 23.17 -0.51
N LYS A 543 -4.23 24.23 -0.51
CA LYS A 543 -4.43 25.09 -1.68
C LYS A 543 -3.14 25.86 -2.03
N LYS A 544 -2.46 26.42 -1.02
CA LYS A 544 -1.16 27.10 -1.19
C LYS A 544 -0.08 26.11 -1.63
N ALA A 545 -0.11 24.89 -1.11
CA ALA A 545 0.81 23.82 -1.51
C ALA A 545 0.65 23.48 -3.00
N ALA A 546 -0.58 23.32 -3.50
CA ALA A 546 -0.85 23.08 -4.91
C ALA A 546 -0.34 24.23 -5.80
N GLY A 547 -0.60 25.49 -5.41
CA GLY A 547 -0.10 26.66 -6.14
C GLY A 547 1.43 26.74 -6.17
N THR A 548 2.09 26.38 -5.06
CA THR A 548 3.56 26.38 -4.96
C THR A 548 4.19 25.29 -5.81
N LEU A 549 3.59 24.09 -5.87
CA LEU A 549 4.04 23.03 -6.77
C LEU A 549 3.87 23.43 -8.24
N ASN A 550 2.78 24.12 -8.58
CA ASN A 550 2.61 24.68 -9.93
C ASN A 550 3.68 25.72 -10.27
N TRP A 551 4.02 26.59 -9.33
CA TRP A 551 5.15 27.50 -9.48
C TRP A 551 6.48 26.75 -9.71
N ALA A 552 6.71 25.66 -8.98
CA ALA A 552 7.91 24.84 -9.18
C ALA A 552 7.97 24.23 -10.58
N CYS A 553 6.84 23.84 -11.17
CA CYS A 553 6.76 23.41 -12.57
C CYS A 553 7.11 24.54 -13.54
N ILE A 554 6.59 25.75 -13.32
CA ILE A 554 6.90 26.93 -14.16
C ILE A 554 8.38 27.31 -14.06
N GLU A 555 8.95 27.30 -12.85
CA GLU A 555 10.39 27.56 -12.63
C GLU A 555 11.25 26.48 -13.29
N MET A 556 10.82 25.22 -13.29
CA MET A 556 11.47 24.14 -14.04
C MET A 556 11.44 24.42 -15.55
N GLU A 557 10.29 24.77 -16.12
CA GLU A 557 10.15 25.12 -17.55
C GLU A 557 11.00 26.32 -17.96
N LYS A 558 11.16 27.31 -17.06
CA LYS A 558 12.02 28.47 -17.29
C LYS A 558 13.52 28.11 -17.32
N ARG A 559 13.92 27.06 -16.62
CA ARG A 559 15.32 26.59 -16.55
C ARG A 559 15.70 25.67 -17.71
N TYR A 560 14.73 24.94 -18.26
CA TYR A 560 14.89 24.19 -19.52
C TYR A 560 15.02 25.15 -20.71
#